data_AF-A0A1L9NYG7-F1
#
_entry.id   AF-A0A1L9NYG7-F1
#
_cell.length_a   1.000
_cell.length_b   1.000
_cell.length_c   1.000
_cell.angle_alpha   90.00
_cell.angle_beta   90.00
_cell.angle_gamma   90.00
#
_symmetry.space_group_name_H-M   'P 1'
#
loop_
_entity.id
_entity.type
_entity.pdbx_description
1 polymer ?
#
loop_
_entity_poly.entity_id
_entity_poly.type
_entity_poly.pdbx_seq_one_letter_code
_entity_poly.pdbx_strand_id
1 'polypeptide(L)'
;MSLSQDALSISTENHLARWNATLPTGTPIVITYSFMTTLTAYDVRTTTAVTPYSERQKQGVRDAFDTWEEVSGLTFLEIDRGGDMRISMIGEDDMASIGGRPAGGFGYLPFVTGIGETSEDGNELGAIFHDSVGGDVFLNADSYANDPNSFDYGRSGFETMLHEIGHALGLEHTFDGDFQIRPSRDNTDVSIMSYTDGSNPSELGTADVELIQFLYGTQSYEMVYNEEIEMLKIFGTSASEFIHGSTESDFFTTSSGNDTVFGSDGDDFALFTQNLTFDGGNGRDTAISIMGSNLLVDSGGLYQFDAPENTDLSVDDFFMGGFGDDELSGGLGNDILLRDRPSQFLSGSDFL
;
A
#
# COMPACT_ATOMS: atom_id res chain seq x y z
N MET A 1 -17.53 4.06 -10.38
CA MET A 1 -18.42 2.93 -10.76
C MET A 1 -19.31 2.64 -9.56
N SER A 2 -20.56 2.17 -9.71
CA SER A 2 -21.37 1.74 -8.55
C SER A 2 -21.18 0.25 -8.31
N LEU A 3 -20.76 -0.13 -7.11
CA LEU A 3 -20.57 -1.52 -6.71
C LEU A 3 -21.90 -2.30 -6.69
N SER A 4 -21.85 -3.58 -7.04
CA SER A 4 -22.94 -4.53 -6.83
C SER A 4 -23.19 -4.77 -5.34
N GLN A 5 -24.34 -5.37 -5.00
CA GLN A 5 -24.66 -5.71 -3.61
C GLN A 5 -23.71 -6.78 -3.03
N ASP A 6 -23.18 -7.66 -3.87
CA ASP A 6 -22.23 -8.67 -3.41
C ASP A 6 -20.86 -8.02 -3.15
N ALA A 7 -20.40 -7.12 -4.02
CA ALA A 7 -19.15 -6.37 -3.79
C ALA A 7 -19.26 -5.40 -2.60
N LEU A 8 -20.41 -4.77 -2.39
CA LEU A 8 -20.65 -3.96 -1.18
C LEU A 8 -20.63 -4.80 0.10
N SER A 9 -20.93 -6.10 0.03
CA SER A 9 -20.98 -6.95 1.23
C SER A 9 -19.63 -7.34 1.80
N ILE A 10 -18.55 -6.99 1.10
CA ILE A 10 -17.17 -7.24 1.50
C ILE A 10 -16.36 -5.95 1.53
N SER A 11 -17.02 -4.78 1.45
CA SER A 11 -16.37 -3.47 1.45
C SER A 11 -16.48 -2.80 2.82
N THR A 12 -15.40 -2.18 3.28
CA THR A 12 -15.42 -1.36 4.50
C THR A 12 -16.25 -0.08 4.33
N GLU A 13 -16.73 0.46 5.46
CA GLU A 13 -17.46 1.74 5.47
C GLU A 13 -16.60 2.85 4.84
N ASN A 14 -17.18 3.61 3.90
CA ASN A 14 -16.53 4.69 3.16
C ASN A 14 -15.28 4.28 2.33
N HIS A 15 -14.94 2.99 2.28
CA HIS A 15 -13.79 2.45 1.53
C HIS A 15 -12.45 3.08 1.93
N LEU A 16 -12.31 3.41 3.22
CA LEU A 16 -11.10 4.05 3.76
C LEU A 16 -10.06 3.04 4.24
N ALA A 17 -10.43 1.78 4.52
CA ALA A 17 -9.45 0.75 4.83
C ALA A 17 -8.78 0.23 3.55
N ARG A 18 -7.87 1.03 2.98
CA ARG A 18 -7.08 0.70 1.79
C ARG A 18 -5.77 1.48 1.78
N TRP A 19 -4.75 0.94 1.11
CA TRP A 19 -3.39 1.50 1.07
C TRP A 19 -3.23 2.82 0.31
N ASN A 20 -4.24 3.28 -0.41
CA ASN A 20 -4.19 4.53 -1.15
C ASN A 20 -5.37 5.44 -0.77
N ALA A 21 -5.78 5.41 0.51
CA ALA A 21 -6.98 6.08 1.01
C ALA A 21 -7.02 7.60 0.72
N THR A 22 -5.86 8.25 0.60
CA THR A 22 -5.69 9.67 0.22
C THR A 22 -5.99 9.94 -1.26
N LEU A 23 -5.91 8.92 -2.11
CA LEU A 23 -6.07 9.02 -3.57
C LEU A 23 -7.48 8.62 -4.01
N PRO A 24 -7.96 9.05 -5.18
CA PRO A 24 -9.22 8.56 -5.72
C PRO A 24 -9.26 7.03 -5.81
N THR A 25 -10.38 6.41 -5.47
CA THR A 25 -10.61 4.97 -5.72
C THR A 25 -10.36 4.64 -7.18
N GLY A 26 -9.67 3.53 -7.45
CA GLY A 26 -9.26 3.12 -8.79
C GLY A 26 -7.84 3.52 -9.15
N THR A 27 -7.10 4.16 -8.23
CA THR A 27 -5.70 4.52 -8.41
C THR A 27 -4.82 3.29 -8.15
N PRO A 28 -3.88 2.93 -9.04
CA PRO A 28 -2.94 1.83 -8.80
C PRO A 28 -1.97 2.14 -7.65
N ILE A 29 -1.39 1.10 -7.06
CA ILE A 29 -0.42 1.21 -5.97
C ILE A 29 0.55 0.03 -5.98
N VAL A 30 1.78 0.31 -5.54
CA VAL A 30 2.76 -0.72 -5.19
C VAL A 30 2.69 -0.96 -3.69
N ILE A 31 2.56 -2.22 -3.29
CA ILE A 31 2.53 -2.64 -1.89
C ILE A 31 3.75 -3.49 -1.64
N THR A 32 4.61 -3.09 -0.70
CA THR A 32 5.76 -3.89 -0.32
C THR A 32 5.36 -4.98 0.68
N TYR A 33 6.04 -6.12 0.63
CA TYR A 33 5.83 -7.17 1.62
C TYR A 33 7.11 -7.92 1.93
N SER A 34 7.17 -8.52 3.12
CA SER A 34 8.31 -9.35 3.51
C SER A 34 7.89 -10.61 4.27
N PHE A 35 8.71 -11.66 4.15
CA PHE A 35 8.56 -12.89 4.93
C PHE A 35 9.31 -12.76 6.25
N MET A 36 8.58 -12.67 7.35
CA MET A 36 9.18 -12.41 8.64
C MET A 36 9.89 -13.64 9.22
N THR A 37 11.05 -13.41 9.84
CA THR A 37 11.73 -14.40 10.69
C THR A 37 11.58 -14.14 12.19
N THR A 38 11.09 -12.95 12.54
CA THR A 38 10.80 -12.48 13.90
C THR A 38 9.61 -11.55 13.83
N LEU A 39 8.77 -11.52 14.88
CA LEU A 39 7.70 -10.52 14.94
C LEU A 39 8.29 -9.11 15.06
N THR A 40 7.54 -8.15 14.53
CA THR A 40 7.82 -6.71 14.64
C THR A 40 7.69 -6.22 16.07
N ALA A 41 8.28 -5.06 16.39
CA ALA A 41 8.38 -4.57 17.77
C ALA A 41 7.04 -4.14 18.38
N TYR A 42 6.08 -3.69 17.55
CA TYR A 42 4.72 -3.38 18.00
C TYR A 42 3.93 -4.64 18.38
N ASP A 43 4.37 -5.81 17.93
CA ASP A 43 3.73 -7.06 18.27
C ASP A 43 4.18 -7.56 19.65
N VAL A 44 3.28 -7.39 20.63
CA VAL A 44 3.54 -7.70 22.03
C VAL A 44 3.04 -9.08 22.46
N ARG A 45 2.78 -9.99 21.51
CA ARG A 45 2.36 -11.36 21.82
C ARG A 45 3.41 -12.09 22.68
N THR A 46 2.91 -13.02 23.50
CA THR A 46 3.73 -13.72 24.50
C THR A 46 4.76 -14.67 23.89
N THR A 47 4.54 -15.07 22.65
CA THR A 47 5.37 -15.97 21.84
C THR A 47 5.89 -15.17 20.66
N THR A 48 7.19 -14.87 20.69
CA THR A 48 7.85 -14.03 19.68
C THR A 48 8.44 -14.83 18.51
N ALA A 49 8.29 -16.16 18.53
CA ALA A 49 8.87 -17.05 17.55
C ALA A 49 7.96 -17.17 16.32
N VAL A 50 8.45 -16.68 15.17
CA VAL A 50 7.85 -16.92 13.86
C VAL A 50 8.44 -18.21 13.28
N THR A 51 7.60 -19.06 12.70
CA THR A 51 8.05 -20.21 11.93
C THR A 51 8.40 -19.75 10.51
N PRO A 52 9.66 -19.90 10.04
CA PRO A 52 10.01 -19.44 8.70
C PRO A 52 9.31 -20.23 7.60
N TYR A 53 8.89 -19.54 6.55
CA TYR A 53 8.44 -20.17 5.31
C TYR A 53 9.61 -20.85 4.60
N SER A 54 9.40 -22.08 4.11
CA SER A 54 10.30 -22.67 3.12
C SER A 54 10.16 -21.98 1.76
N GLU A 55 11.17 -22.09 0.89
CA GLU A 55 11.12 -21.48 -0.45
C GLU A 55 9.93 -21.98 -1.30
N ARG A 56 9.49 -23.24 -1.11
CA ARG A 56 8.28 -23.73 -1.80
C ARG A 56 7.03 -23.02 -1.29
N GLN A 57 6.92 -22.82 0.02
CA GLN A 57 5.78 -22.12 0.60
C GLN A 57 5.80 -20.64 0.22
N LYS A 58 6.96 -19.97 0.24
CA LYS A 58 7.09 -18.59 -0.27
C LYS A 58 6.61 -18.47 -1.71
N GLN A 59 6.95 -19.44 -2.58
CA GLN A 59 6.42 -19.46 -3.95
C GLN A 59 4.88 -19.54 -3.96
N GLY A 60 4.27 -20.39 -3.15
CA GLY A 60 2.81 -20.45 -3.05
C GLY A 60 2.15 -19.15 -2.56
N VAL A 61 2.83 -18.42 -1.67
CA VAL A 61 2.38 -17.08 -1.23
C VAL A 61 2.50 -16.06 -2.37
N ARG A 62 3.62 -16.07 -3.11
CA ARG A 62 3.78 -15.25 -4.33
C ARG A 62 2.69 -15.54 -5.35
N ASP A 63 2.38 -16.80 -5.59
CA ASP A 63 1.28 -17.21 -6.49
C ASP A 63 -0.08 -16.65 -6.01
N ALA A 64 -0.30 -16.48 -4.70
CA ALA A 64 -1.50 -15.87 -4.14
C ALA A 64 -1.53 -14.34 -4.35
N PHE A 65 -0.40 -13.66 -4.22
CA PHE A 65 -0.26 -12.25 -4.59
C PHE A 65 -0.51 -12.04 -6.10
N ASP A 66 0.08 -12.87 -6.95
CA ASP A 66 -0.12 -12.85 -8.41
C ASP A 66 -1.61 -12.95 -8.79
N THR A 67 -2.39 -13.72 -8.02
CA THR A 67 -3.83 -13.87 -8.24
C THR A 67 -4.58 -12.54 -8.05
N TRP A 68 -4.18 -11.72 -7.08
CA TRP A 68 -4.74 -10.38 -6.86
C TRP A 68 -4.21 -9.36 -7.88
N GLU A 69 -2.93 -9.44 -8.26
CA GLU A 69 -2.36 -8.57 -9.30
C GLU A 69 -3.03 -8.76 -10.67
N GLU A 70 -3.27 -10.02 -11.08
CA GLU A 70 -3.80 -10.34 -12.41
C GLU A 70 -5.13 -9.63 -12.73
N VAL A 71 -5.90 -9.31 -11.69
CA VAL A 71 -7.25 -8.73 -11.82
C VAL A 71 -7.32 -7.25 -11.44
N SER A 72 -6.24 -6.62 -11.00
CA SER A 72 -6.28 -5.28 -10.38
C SER A 72 -5.15 -4.35 -10.84
N GLY A 73 -5.11 -3.13 -10.28
CA GLY A 73 -3.99 -2.18 -10.41
C GLY A 73 -2.96 -2.31 -9.28
N LEU A 74 -2.98 -3.41 -8.53
CA LEU A 74 -2.00 -3.70 -7.49
C LEU A 74 -0.70 -4.20 -8.10
N THR A 75 0.39 -3.99 -7.37
CA THR A 75 1.66 -4.64 -7.61
C THR A 75 2.35 -4.89 -6.28
N PHE A 76 2.75 -6.13 -6.01
CA PHE A 76 3.38 -6.54 -4.77
C PHE A 76 4.89 -6.66 -4.98
N LEU A 77 5.64 -5.94 -4.14
CA LEU A 77 7.08 -5.94 -4.16
C LEU A 77 7.63 -6.67 -2.94
N GLU A 78 8.24 -7.84 -3.15
CA GLU A 78 8.93 -8.54 -2.06
C GLU A 78 10.21 -7.80 -1.70
N ILE A 79 10.38 -7.49 -0.41
CA ILE A 79 11.55 -6.84 0.15
C ILE A 79 12.10 -7.64 1.35
N ASP A 80 13.33 -7.34 1.75
CA ASP A 80 14.06 -8.13 2.75
C ASP A 80 13.71 -7.78 4.20
N ARG A 81 12.99 -6.68 4.45
CA ARG A 81 12.64 -6.19 5.80
C ARG A 81 11.36 -5.34 5.79
N GLY A 82 10.53 -5.47 6.81
CA GLY A 82 9.38 -4.57 7.01
C GLY A 82 8.41 -4.55 5.83
N GLY A 83 8.04 -3.35 5.39
CA GLY A 83 7.08 -3.10 4.31
C GLY A 83 5.64 -2.97 4.77
N ASP A 84 4.76 -2.70 3.81
CA ASP A 84 3.32 -2.53 4.04
C ASP A 84 2.70 -3.82 4.63
N MET A 85 3.11 -4.99 4.15
CA MET A 85 2.59 -6.28 4.62
C MET A 85 3.69 -7.18 5.19
N ARG A 86 3.57 -7.59 6.46
CA ARG A 86 4.47 -8.57 7.05
C ARG A 86 3.80 -9.94 7.12
N ILE A 87 4.39 -10.92 6.43
CA ILE A 87 3.82 -12.26 6.28
C ILE A 87 4.50 -13.23 7.25
N SER A 88 3.73 -13.77 8.19
CA SER A 88 4.24 -14.57 9.31
C SER A 88 3.48 -15.90 9.48
N MET A 89 4.19 -16.97 9.88
CA MET A 89 3.56 -18.16 10.47
C MET A 89 3.80 -18.19 11.97
N ILE A 90 2.75 -18.34 12.76
CA ILE A 90 2.81 -18.36 14.23
C ILE A 90 2.11 -19.60 14.79
N GLY A 91 2.41 -19.95 16.03
CA GLY A 91 1.83 -21.13 16.68
C GLY A 91 0.34 -21.03 16.94
N GLU A 92 -0.32 -22.18 17.05
CA GLU A 92 -1.76 -22.31 17.30
C GLU A 92 -2.23 -21.61 18.60
N ASP A 93 -1.35 -21.50 19.61
CA ASP A 93 -1.65 -20.80 20.87
C ASP A 93 -1.87 -19.28 20.69
N ASP A 94 -1.37 -18.69 19.59
CA ASP A 94 -1.56 -17.29 19.22
C ASP A 94 -2.68 -17.09 18.18
N MET A 95 -3.32 -18.17 17.73
CA MET A 95 -4.42 -18.10 16.77
C MET A 95 -5.74 -17.77 17.46
N ALA A 96 -6.55 -16.95 16.81
CA ALA A 96 -7.95 -16.78 17.20
C ALA A 96 -8.68 -18.13 17.14
N SER A 97 -9.62 -18.36 18.08
CA SER A 97 -10.44 -19.57 18.08
C SER A 97 -11.83 -19.29 17.53
N ILE A 98 -12.18 -19.97 16.43
CA ILE A 98 -13.50 -19.90 15.79
C ILE A 98 -14.21 -21.23 16.04
N GLY A 99 -15.34 -21.20 16.76
CA GLY A 99 -16.12 -22.41 17.06
C GLY A 99 -15.38 -23.47 17.89
N GLY A 100 -14.35 -23.07 18.65
CA GLY A 100 -13.52 -23.97 19.45
C GLY A 100 -12.40 -24.67 18.66
N ARG A 101 -12.14 -24.23 17.42
CA ARG A 101 -10.98 -24.62 16.61
C ARG A 101 -10.12 -23.39 16.33
N PRO A 102 -8.80 -23.51 16.38
CA PRO A 102 -7.94 -22.41 15.96
C PRO A 102 -8.10 -22.10 14.47
N ALA A 103 -8.05 -20.82 14.14
CA ALA A 103 -8.17 -20.34 12.77
C ALA A 103 -7.00 -20.85 11.90
N GLY A 104 -7.23 -20.90 10.59
CA GLY A 104 -6.17 -21.16 9.61
C GLY A 104 -5.21 -19.98 9.48
N GLY A 105 -5.72 -18.76 9.61
CA GLY A 105 -4.97 -17.52 9.61
C GLY A 105 -5.84 -16.34 10.06
N PHE A 106 -5.25 -15.16 10.03
CA PHE A 106 -5.94 -13.88 10.11
C PHE A 106 -5.09 -12.78 9.46
N GLY A 107 -5.74 -11.85 8.76
CA GLY A 107 -5.18 -10.64 8.19
C GLY A 107 -5.75 -9.38 8.83
N TYR A 108 -4.93 -8.34 8.97
CA TYR A 108 -5.39 -7.04 9.46
C TYR A 108 -5.76 -6.13 8.31
N LEU A 109 -6.98 -5.59 8.35
CA LEU A 109 -7.38 -4.50 7.47
C LEU A 109 -6.42 -3.31 7.62
N PRO A 110 -6.08 -2.60 6.53
CA PRO A 110 -5.26 -1.38 6.58
C PRO A 110 -6.14 -0.22 7.06
N PHE A 111 -6.59 -0.27 8.32
CA PHE A 111 -7.48 0.74 8.89
C PHE A 111 -6.75 2.06 9.12
N VAL A 112 -7.40 3.14 8.67
CA VAL A 112 -7.02 4.51 8.99
C VAL A 112 -7.43 4.83 10.44
N THR A 113 -6.45 5.09 11.30
CA THR A 113 -6.60 5.45 12.71
C THR A 113 -6.71 6.96 12.95
N GLY A 114 -6.39 7.79 11.95
CA GLY A 114 -6.58 9.24 12.01
C GLY A 114 -6.44 9.92 10.66
N ILE A 115 -7.07 11.09 10.53
CA ILE A 115 -6.81 12.07 9.46
C ILE A 115 -6.35 13.35 10.19
N GLY A 116 -5.19 13.90 9.84
CA GLY A 116 -4.54 15.03 10.52
C GLY A 116 -5.44 16.27 10.63
N GLU A 117 -5.29 17.00 11.74
CA GLU A 117 -5.95 18.28 11.92
C GLU A 117 -5.28 19.38 11.09
N THR A 118 -6.10 20.32 10.59
CA THR A 118 -5.72 21.57 9.94
C THR A 118 -4.60 22.32 10.68
N SER A 119 -3.64 22.88 9.95
CA SER A 119 -2.63 23.78 10.51
C SER A 119 -3.28 25.02 11.19
N GLU A 120 -2.53 25.74 12.05
CA GLU A 120 -2.99 27.00 12.67
C GLU A 120 -3.46 28.06 11.65
N ASP A 121 -3.01 27.95 10.39
CA ASP A 121 -3.39 28.83 9.27
C ASP A 121 -4.62 28.36 8.48
N GLY A 122 -5.24 27.25 8.88
CA GLY A 122 -6.47 26.73 8.27
C GLY A 122 -6.27 25.92 6.99
N ASN A 123 -5.04 25.48 6.70
CA ASN A 123 -4.76 24.55 5.59
C ASN A 123 -4.97 23.11 6.09
N GLU A 124 -5.74 22.32 5.34
CA GLU A 124 -5.87 20.88 5.57
C GLU A 124 -4.52 20.21 5.29
N LEU A 125 -3.79 19.81 6.33
CA LEU A 125 -2.69 18.86 6.22
C LEU A 125 -3.30 17.48 6.52
N GLY A 126 -3.91 16.87 5.50
CA GLY A 126 -4.69 15.63 5.59
C GLY A 126 -3.85 14.37 5.84
N ALA A 127 -3.06 14.36 6.90
CA ALA A 127 -2.21 13.24 7.31
C ALA A 127 -3.05 11.98 7.59
N ILE A 128 -2.97 10.92 6.79
CA ILE A 128 -3.65 9.65 7.08
C ILE A 128 -2.72 8.79 7.91
N PHE A 129 -3.16 8.29 9.06
CA PHE A 129 -2.40 7.34 9.88
C PHE A 129 -3.04 5.96 9.80
N HIS A 130 -2.25 4.91 9.62
CA HIS A 130 -2.71 3.53 9.75
C HIS A 130 -2.34 2.93 11.11
N ASP A 131 -2.99 1.85 11.52
CA ASP A 131 -2.51 1.03 12.64
C ASP A 131 -1.22 0.34 12.20
N SER A 132 -0.17 0.33 13.04
CA SER A 132 1.11 -0.29 12.71
C SER A 132 1.02 -1.79 12.40
N VAL A 133 -0.07 -2.46 12.78
CA VAL A 133 -0.34 -3.87 12.44
C VAL A 133 -1.16 -4.03 11.14
N GLY A 134 -1.68 -2.94 10.57
CA GLY A 134 -2.45 -2.96 9.33
C GLY A 134 -1.69 -3.66 8.22
N GLY A 135 -2.36 -4.51 7.45
CA GLY A 135 -1.69 -5.29 6.40
C GLY A 135 -1.07 -6.60 6.84
N ASP A 136 -0.81 -6.79 8.13
CA ASP A 136 -0.15 -8.02 8.57
C ASP A 136 -1.00 -9.25 8.34
N VAL A 137 -0.34 -10.31 7.89
CA VAL A 137 -0.95 -11.60 7.60
C VAL A 137 -0.28 -12.69 8.42
N PHE A 138 -1.08 -13.36 9.25
CA PHE A 138 -0.64 -14.43 10.14
C PHE A 138 -1.27 -15.76 9.77
N LEU A 139 -0.45 -16.77 9.56
CA LEU A 139 -0.88 -18.13 9.22
C LEU A 139 -0.56 -19.10 10.37
N ASN A 140 -1.41 -20.10 10.53
CA ASN A 140 -1.24 -21.12 11.56
C ASN A 140 -0.10 -22.09 11.19
N ALA A 141 1.02 -21.97 11.90
CA ALA A 141 2.20 -22.80 11.69
C ALA A 141 1.92 -24.28 11.91
N ASP A 142 1.13 -24.64 12.93
CA ASP A 142 0.79 -26.03 13.24
C ASP A 142 -0.04 -26.69 12.12
N SER A 143 -0.82 -25.88 11.39
CA SER A 143 -1.60 -26.33 10.23
C SER A 143 -0.73 -26.49 8.97
N TYR A 144 0.21 -25.57 8.73
CA TYR A 144 0.83 -25.43 7.40
C TYR A 144 2.34 -25.69 7.35
N ALA A 145 3.10 -25.49 8.43
CA ALA A 145 4.56 -25.51 8.39
C ALA A 145 5.15 -26.89 8.04
N ASN A 146 4.45 -27.98 8.36
CA ASN A 146 4.95 -29.35 8.15
C ASN A 146 4.72 -29.88 6.71
N ASP A 147 3.99 -29.16 5.86
CA ASP A 147 3.82 -29.50 4.44
C ASP A 147 4.40 -28.38 3.57
N PRO A 148 5.53 -28.61 2.88
CA PRO A 148 6.11 -27.63 1.97
C PRO A 148 5.15 -27.18 0.85
N ASN A 149 4.14 -27.98 0.52
CA ASN A 149 3.15 -27.70 -0.52
C ASN A 149 1.82 -27.18 0.07
N SER A 150 1.80 -26.72 1.33
CA SER A 150 0.58 -26.24 2.00
C SER A 150 -0.07 -25.06 1.27
N PHE A 151 0.73 -24.27 0.54
CA PHE A 151 0.33 -23.09 -0.21
C PHE A 151 0.35 -23.32 -1.73
N ASP A 152 0.41 -24.56 -2.21
CA ASP A 152 0.18 -24.81 -3.64
C ASP A 152 -1.30 -24.53 -3.98
N TYR A 153 -1.59 -24.07 -5.21
CA TYR A 153 -2.96 -23.91 -5.69
C TYR A 153 -3.83 -25.16 -5.43
N GLY A 154 -5.06 -24.97 -4.93
CA GLY A 154 -5.97 -26.05 -4.55
C GLY A 154 -5.70 -26.68 -3.19
N ARG A 155 -4.86 -26.05 -2.36
CA ARG A 155 -4.56 -26.47 -0.98
C ARG A 155 -5.12 -25.44 -0.01
N SER A 156 -5.57 -25.90 1.15
CA SER A 156 -6.22 -25.04 2.15
C SER A 156 -5.35 -23.86 2.63
N GLY A 157 -4.02 -24.00 2.63
CA GLY A 157 -3.12 -22.90 2.96
C GLY A 157 -3.12 -21.80 1.89
N PHE A 158 -3.22 -22.17 0.62
CA PHE A 158 -3.38 -21.20 -0.48
C PHE A 158 -4.72 -20.46 -0.38
N GLU A 159 -5.82 -21.19 -0.13
CA GLU A 159 -7.16 -20.63 0.05
C GLU A 159 -7.18 -19.64 1.23
N THR A 160 -6.58 -20.04 2.37
CA THR A 160 -6.43 -19.16 3.54
C THR A 160 -5.59 -17.94 3.20
N MET A 161 -4.44 -18.11 2.55
CA MET A 161 -3.57 -16.98 2.18
C MET A 161 -4.29 -15.99 1.26
N LEU A 162 -5.03 -16.48 0.26
CA LEU A 162 -5.79 -15.64 -0.65
C LEU A 162 -6.86 -14.82 0.10
N HIS A 163 -7.52 -15.43 1.08
CA HIS A 163 -8.47 -14.77 1.99
C HIS A 163 -7.81 -13.71 2.88
N GLU A 164 -6.70 -14.04 3.55
CA GLU A 164 -6.05 -13.10 4.46
C GLU A 164 -5.40 -11.91 3.72
N ILE A 165 -4.88 -12.13 2.50
CA ILE A 165 -4.46 -11.02 1.63
C ILE A 165 -5.66 -10.14 1.28
N GLY A 166 -6.85 -10.71 1.08
CA GLY A 166 -8.09 -9.95 0.91
C GLY A 166 -8.35 -8.98 2.07
N HIS A 167 -8.21 -9.44 3.32
CA HIS A 167 -8.25 -8.56 4.49
C HIS A 167 -7.14 -7.49 4.45
N ALA A 168 -5.89 -7.89 4.18
CA ALA A 168 -4.77 -6.96 4.09
C ALA A 168 -4.96 -5.90 2.98
N LEU A 169 -5.82 -6.16 1.99
CA LEU A 169 -6.18 -5.24 0.90
C LEU A 169 -7.42 -4.38 1.18
N GLY A 170 -8.15 -4.62 2.27
CA GLY A 170 -9.32 -3.83 2.64
C GLY A 170 -10.67 -4.52 2.52
N LEU A 171 -10.71 -5.84 2.32
CA LEU A 171 -11.96 -6.59 2.19
C LEU A 171 -12.42 -7.15 3.54
N GLU A 172 -13.71 -7.04 3.83
CA GLU A 172 -14.34 -7.65 5.00
C GLU A 172 -14.92 -9.03 4.65
N HIS A 173 -15.29 -9.82 5.66
CA HIS A 173 -16.09 -11.02 5.41
C HIS A 173 -17.46 -10.66 4.85
N THR A 174 -18.03 -11.56 4.05
CA THR A 174 -19.35 -11.42 3.40
C THR A 174 -20.54 -11.23 4.35
N PHE A 175 -20.35 -11.51 5.63
CA PHE A 175 -21.36 -11.44 6.69
C PHE A 175 -21.04 -10.38 7.76
N ASP A 176 -19.92 -9.67 7.62
CA ASP A 176 -19.55 -8.55 8.47
C ASP A 176 -20.13 -7.24 7.91
N GLY A 177 -19.91 -6.13 8.64
CA GLY A 177 -20.31 -4.80 8.20
C GLY A 177 -21.82 -4.55 8.13
N ASP A 178 -22.17 -3.40 7.54
CA ASP A 178 -23.56 -2.94 7.35
C ASP A 178 -24.25 -3.61 6.16
N PHE A 179 -23.48 -4.05 5.17
CA PHE A 179 -23.96 -4.75 3.99
C PHE A 179 -23.60 -6.23 4.12
N GLN A 180 -24.61 -7.09 4.21
CA GLN A 180 -24.38 -8.54 4.26
C GLN A 180 -24.81 -9.19 2.95
N ILE A 181 -24.01 -10.17 2.50
CA ILE A 181 -24.34 -10.94 1.32
C ILE A 181 -25.64 -11.71 1.55
N ARG A 182 -26.37 -12.00 0.48
CA ARG A 182 -27.55 -12.87 0.59
C ARG A 182 -27.08 -14.28 0.98
N PRO A 183 -27.69 -14.94 1.98
CA PRO A 183 -27.23 -16.26 2.44
C PRO A 183 -27.16 -17.34 1.34
N SER A 184 -27.96 -17.24 0.28
CA SER A 184 -27.90 -18.18 -0.85
C SER A 184 -26.71 -17.97 -1.79
N ARG A 185 -25.96 -16.88 -1.60
CA ARG A 185 -24.79 -16.45 -2.38
C ARG A 185 -23.52 -16.42 -1.54
N ASP A 186 -23.64 -16.62 -0.23
CA ASP A 186 -22.52 -16.63 0.71
C ASP A 186 -21.69 -17.90 0.51
N ASN A 187 -20.76 -17.86 -0.43
CA ASN A 187 -19.77 -18.89 -0.68
C ASN A 187 -18.61 -18.36 -1.53
N THR A 188 -17.53 -19.14 -1.59
CA THR A 188 -16.30 -18.78 -2.31
C THR A 188 -16.44 -18.66 -3.83
N ASP A 189 -17.53 -19.13 -4.46
CA ASP A 189 -17.78 -18.83 -5.89
C ASP A 189 -18.15 -17.35 -6.12
N VAL A 190 -18.60 -16.65 -5.06
CA VAL A 190 -18.97 -15.23 -5.12
C VAL A 190 -17.90 -14.34 -4.51
N SER A 191 -17.34 -14.74 -3.36
CA SER A 191 -16.23 -14.05 -2.71
C SER A 191 -15.37 -15.01 -1.90
N ILE A 192 -14.05 -14.95 -2.07
CA ILE A 192 -13.06 -15.66 -1.24
C ILE A 192 -13.20 -15.31 0.25
N MET A 193 -13.84 -14.18 0.57
CA MET A 193 -14.10 -13.72 1.94
C MET A 193 -15.24 -14.47 2.66
N SER A 194 -15.88 -15.45 2.01
CA SER A 194 -16.88 -16.32 2.63
C SER A 194 -16.26 -17.50 3.37
N TYR A 195 -16.87 -17.93 4.48
CA TYR A 195 -16.52 -19.16 5.18
C TYR A 195 -17.15 -20.43 4.60
N THR A 196 -17.97 -20.30 3.55
CA THR A 196 -18.63 -21.43 2.91
C THR A 196 -17.97 -21.74 1.57
N ASP A 197 -17.43 -22.95 1.42
CA ASP A 197 -16.83 -23.36 0.15
C ASP A 197 -17.88 -23.41 -0.97
N GLY A 198 -17.52 -22.82 -2.10
CA GLY A 198 -18.16 -22.99 -3.40
C GLY A 198 -17.55 -24.15 -4.19
N SER A 199 -17.58 -23.99 -5.51
CA SER A 199 -17.02 -24.91 -6.49
C SER A 199 -15.50 -24.82 -6.60
N ASN A 200 -14.92 -23.62 -6.40
CA ASN A 200 -13.47 -23.42 -6.41
C ASN A 200 -13.00 -22.42 -5.33
N PRO A 201 -12.64 -22.88 -4.13
CA PRO A 201 -12.19 -22.01 -3.03
C PRO A 201 -10.77 -21.44 -3.20
N SER A 202 -10.05 -21.75 -4.29
CA SER A 202 -8.72 -21.23 -4.59
C SER A 202 -8.72 -20.11 -5.64
N GLU A 203 -9.87 -19.49 -5.91
CA GLU A 203 -10.01 -18.42 -6.91
C GLU A 203 -10.76 -17.22 -6.33
N LEU A 204 -10.50 -16.04 -6.90
CA LEU A 204 -11.26 -14.83 -6.60
C LEU A 204 -12.65 -14.92 -7.22
N GLY A 205 -13.67 -14.70 -6.39
CA GLY A 205 -15.06 -14.63 -6.81
C GLY A 205 -15.38 -13.31 -7.51
N THR A 206 -16.57 -13.23 -8.09
CA THR A 206 -16.99 -12.04 -8.85
C THR A 206 -17.05 -10.76 -8.02
N ALA A 207 -17.38 -10.88 -6.72
CA ALA A 207 -17.44 -9.72 -5.81
C ALA A 207 -16.03 -9.22 -5.48
N ASP A 208 -15.06 -10.12 -5.29
CA ASP A 208 -13.67 -9.77 -4.99
C ASP A 208 -13.07 -8.98 -6.14
N VAL A 209 -13.21 -9.49 -7.37
CA VAL A 209 -12.71 -8.82 -8.59
C VAL A 209 -13.36 -7.45 -8.77
N GLU A 210 -14.68 -7.34 -8.59
CA GLU A 210 -15.36 -6.05 -8.73
C GLU A 210 -14.89 -5.03 -7.69
N LEU A 211 -14.75 -5.44 -6.43
CA LEU A 211 -14.35 -4.54 -5.35
C LEU A 211 -12.88 -4.14 -5.50
N ILE A 212 -11.96 -5.08 -5.74
CA ILE A 212 -10.53 -4.76 -5.83
C ILE A 212 -10.22 -3.82 -7.00
N GLN A 213 -10.92 -4.00 -8.13
CA GLN A 213 -10.83 -3.09 -9.27
C GLN A 213 -11.42 -1.71 -8.97
N PHE A 214 -12.46 -1.64 -8.16
CA PHE A 214 -13.00 -0.38 -7.70
C PHE A 214 -12.01 0.35 -6.77
N LEU A 215 -11.33 -0.36 -5.87
CA LEU A 215 -10.39 0.23 -4.91
C LEU A 215 -9.06 0.66 -5.57
N TYR A 216 -8.46 -0.20 -6.38
CA TYR A 216 -7.09 -0.05 -6.88
C TYR A 216 -6.98 0.03 -8.41
N GLY A 217 -8.10 -0.03 -9.13
CA GLY A 217 -8.12 0.07 -10.59
C GLY A 217 -7.80 -1.25 -11.27
N THR A 218 -7.57 -1.18 -12.58
CA THR A 218 -7.31 -2.35 -13.44
C THR A 218 -5.99 -2.27 -14.18
N GLN A 219 -5.19 -1.24 -13.91
CA GLN A 219 -3.97 -0.95 -14.65
C GLN A 219 -2.89 -0.58 -13.63
N SER A 220 -1.85 -1.39 -13.56
CA SER A 220 -0.65 -1.13 -12.75
C SER A 220 0.30 -0.15 -13.46
N TYR A 221 1.23 0.41 -12.69
CA TYR A 221 2.32 1.24 -13.21
C TYR A 221 3.30 0.41 -14.03
N GLU A 222 3.96 1.05 -15.00
CA GLU A 222 5.22 0.50 -15.52
C GLU A 222 6.32 0.79 -14.49
N MET A 223 7.07 -0.24 -14.10
CA MET A 223 8.09 -0.12 -13.05
C MET A 223 9.26 -1.10 -13.22
N VAL A 224 10.38 -0.80 -12.57
CA VAL A 224 11.57 -1.67 -12.50
C VAL A 224 12.19 -1.55 -11.10
N TYR A 225 12.28 -2.66 -10.37
CA TYR A 225 12.98 -2.71 -9.09
C TYR A 225 14.43 -3.17 -9.26
N ASN A 226 15.34 -2.56 -8.50
CA ASN A 226 16.73 -2.99 -8.40
C ASN A 226 17.07 -3.37 -6.95
N GLU A 227 17.05 -4.66 -6.67
CA GLU A 227 17.38 -5.25 -5.36
C GLU A 227 18.76 -4.85 -4.83
N GLU A 228 19.76 -4.60 -5.69
CA GLU A 228 21.14 -4.30 -5.22
C GLU A 228 21.26 -2.92 -4.55
N ILE A 229 20.40 -1.98 -4.93
CA ILE A 229 20.37 -0.63 -4.39
C ILE A 229 19.04 -0.30 -3.72
N GLU A 230 18.18 -1.32 -3.57
CA GLU A 230 16.85 -1.23 -2.95
C GLU A 230 16.04 -0.04 -3.52
N MET A 231 16.05 0.10 -4.85
CA MET A 231 15.41 1.23 -5.53
C MET A 231 14.37 0.80 -6.55
N LEU A 232 13.15 1.31 -6.40
CA LEU A 232 12.05 1.08 -7.33
C LEU A 232 11.90 2.27 -8.29
N LYS A 233 12.02 2.00 -9.58
CA LYS A 233 11.75 3.01 -10.60
C LYS A 233 10.31 2.92 -11.07
N ILE A 234 9.58 4.03 -11.01
CA ILE A 234 8.18 4.15 -11.49
C ILE A 234 8.11 5.09 -12.69
N PHE A 235 7.40 4.67 -13.73
CA PHE A 235 7.22 5.43 -14.97
C PHE A 235 5.79 5.95 -15.09
N GLY A 236 5.65 7.28 -15.07
CA GLY A 236 4.41 7.96 -15.46
C GLY A 236 4.24 8.00 -16.98
N THR A 237 3.01 8.17 -17.42
CA THR A 237 2.62 8.28 -18.82
C THR A 237 2.45 9.75 -19.24
N SER A 238 1.80 9.98 -20.39
CA SER A 238 1.45 11.33 -20.84
C SER A 238 0.10 11.83 -20.30
N ALA A 239 -0.59 11.00 -19.50
CA ALA A 239 -1.83 11.37 -18.82
C ALA A 239 -1.52 12.10 -17.51
N SER A 240 -2.48 12.87 -16.99
CA SER A 240 -2.40 13.32 -15.60
C SER A 240 -2.69 12.14 -14.66
N GLU A 241 -1.71 11.80 -13.84
CA GLU A 241 -1.76 10.63 -12.97
C GLU A 241 -1.62 11.00 -11.48
N PHE A 242 -2.22 10.16 -10.64
CA PHE A 242 -1.79 10.03 -9.25
C PHE A 242 -0.81 8.87 -9.22
N ILE A 243 0.38 9.09 -8.67
CA ILE A 243 1.43 8.09 -8.54
C ILE A 243 1.76 7.97 -7.06
N HIS A 244 1.73 6.75 -6.56
CA HIS A 244 2.10 6.42 -5.19
C HIS A 244 3.38 5.58 -5.22
N GLY A 245 4.36 6.02 -4.43
CA GLY A 245 5.62 5.31 -4.19
C GLY A 245 5.45 4.05 -3.35
N SER A 246 6.56 3.46 -2.99
CA SER A 246 6.66 2.27 -2.16
C SER A 246 7.19 2.63 -0.77
N THR A 247 7.54 1.63 0.04
CA THR A 247 8.27 1.85 1.29
C THR A 247 9.79 1.77 1.10
N GLU A 248 10.25 1.60 -0.14
CA GLU A 248 11.65 1.60 -0.53
C GLU A 248 11.97 2.91 -1.25
N SER A 249 13.26 3.20 -1.45
CA SER A 249 13.65 4.39 -2.21
C SER A 249 13.12 4.33 -3.64
N ASP A 250 12.43 5.37 -4.08
CA ASP A 250 11.81 5.41 -5.39
C ASP A 250 12.53 6.35 -6.35
N PHE A 251 12.47 6.03 -7.64
CA PHE A 251 12.89 6.90 -8.72
C PHE A 251 11.71 7.16 -9.66
N PHE A 252 11.15 8.36 -9.58
CA PHE A 252 10.02 8.77 -10.39
C PHE A 252 10.48 9.44 -11.69
N THR A 253 10.01 8.90 -12.81
CA THR A 253 10.04 9.60 -14.10
C THR A 253 8.64 9.74 -14.63
N THR A 254 8.14 10.96 -14.64
CA THR A 254 6.86 11.29 -15.28
C THR A 254 7.10 11.79 -16.70
N SER A 255 6.08 11.74 -17.57
CA SER A 255 6.23 12.19 -18.96
C SER A 255 5.55 13.53 -19.23
N SER A 256 4.25 13.53 -19.50
CA SER A 256 3.47 14.75 -19.73
C SER A 256 2.19 14.61 -18.92
N GLY A 257 1.46 15.70 -18.74
CA GLY A 257 0.35 15.69 -17.78
C GLY A 257 0.73 16.53 -16.58
N ASN A 258 -0.29 16.87 -15.79
CA ASN A 258 -0.10 17.41 -14.46
C ASN A 258 -0.22 16.22 -13.51
N ASP A 259 0.91 15.73 -13.02
CA ASP A 259 0.96 14.54 -12.18
C ASP A 259 0.97 14.95 -10.71
N THR A 260 0.51 14.04 -9.86
CA THR A 260 0.62 14.15 -8.40
C THR A 260 1.32 12.90 -7.91
N VAL A 261 2.53 13.07 -7.39
CA VAL A 261 3.40 11.99 -6.94
C VAL A 261 3.54 12.08 -5.42
N PHE A 262 3.35 10.96 -4.74
CA PHE A 262 3.62 10.79 -3.31
C PHE A 262 4.76 9.78 -3.19
N GLY A 263 5.92 10.18 -2.68
CA GLY A 263 7.07 9.32 -2.50
C GLY A 263 6.85 8.23 -1.46
N SER A 264 6.04 8.53 -0.44
CA SER A 264 5.86 7.62 0.70
C SER A 264 7.19 7.48 1.43
N ASP A 265 7.73 6.28 1.64
CA ASP A 265 8.84 5.99 2.55
C ASP A 265 10.10 5.71 1.74
N GLY A 266 11.26 6.26 2.12
CA GLY A 266 12.53 6.02 1.42
C GLY A 266 13.22 7.31 1.01
N ASP A 267 14.46 7.20 0.53
CA ASP A 267 15.17 8.36 0.00
C ASP A 267 14.79 8.53 -1.48
N ASP A 268 13.76 9.33 -1.76
CA ASP A 268 13.13 9.36 -3.07
C ASP A 268 13.77 10.36 -4.02
N PHE A 269 13.69 10.05 -5.31
CA PHE A 269 14.19 10.91 -6.37
C PHE A 269 13.16 11.10 -7.47
N ALA A 270 12.78 12.36 -7.72
CA ALA A 270 11.92 12.75 -8.83
C ALA A 270 12.64 13.67 -9.83
N LEU A 271 12.56 13.35 -11.12
CA LEU A 271 13.01 14.23 -12.21
C LEU A 271 11.91 14.43 -13.25
N PHE A 272 11.54 15.69 -13.47
CA PHE A 272 10.39 16.05 -14.30
C PHE A 272 10.65 17.34 -15.08
N THR A 273 9.83 17.57 -16.11
CA THR A 273 9.98 18.69 -17.05
C THR A 273 8.70 19.49 -17.26
N GLN A 274 7.64 19.11 -16.56
CA GLN A 274 6.28 19.61 -16.67
C GLN A 274 5.73 19.90 -15.27
N ASN A 275 4.54 20.49 -15.20
CA ASN A 275 3.89 20.77 -13.92
C ASN A 275 3.76 19.48 -13.08
N LEU A 276 4.24 19.53 -11.85
CA LEU A 276 4.16 18.43 -10.90
C LEU A 276 3.69 18.92 -9.54
N THR A 277 2.86 18.11 -8.90
CA THR A 277 2.76 18.10 -7.43
C THR A 277 3.53 16.91 -6.91
N PHE A 278 4.52 17.15 -6.06
CA PHE A 278 5.36 16.13 -5.44
C PHE A 278 5.31 16.31 -3.93
N ASP A 279 5.01 15.23 -3.23
CA ASP A 279 5.22 15.09 -1.80
C ASP A 279 6.33 14.05 -1.60
N GLY A 280 7.45 14.44 -0.99
CA GLY A 280 8.59 13.58 -0.69
C GLY A 280 8.18 12.42 0.21
N GLY A 281 7.72 12.74 1.42
CA GLY A 281 7.27 11.72 2.35
C GLY A 281 8.31 11.56 3.45
N ASN A 282 8.68 10.35 3.85
CA ASN A 282 9.76 10.19 4.84
C ASN A 282 11.03 9.78 4.14
N GLY A 283 12.12 10.42 4.52
CA GLY A 283 13.44 10.08 4.03
C GLY A 283 14.14 11.34 3.59
N ARG A 284 15.23 11.17 2.84
CA ARG A 284 15.94 12.27 2.21
C ARG A 284 15.52 12.36 0.76
N ASP A 285 14.70 13.35 0.45
CA ASP A 285 14.08 13.43 -0.85
C ASP A 285 14.76 14.44 -1.77
N THR A 286 14.71 14.12 -3.06
CA THR A 286 15.28 14.95 -4.11
C THR A 286 14.29 15.11 -5.25
N ALA A 287 13.78 16.32 -5.45
CA ALA A 287 12.89 16.65 -6.56
C ALA A 287 13.52 17.73 -7.44
N ILE A 288 13.68 17.42 -8.72
CA ILE A 288 14.27 18.32 -9.71
C ILE A 288 13.32 18.52 -10.88
N SER A 289 12.87 19.75 -11.02
CA SER A 289 12.14 20.24 -12.18
C SER A 289 13.05 21.05 -13.11
N ILE A 290 12.74 21.03 -14.41
CA ILE A 290 13.33 21.95 -15.39
C ILE A 290 12.37 23.12 -15.69
N MET A 291 11.08 22.85 -15.79
CA MET A 291 10.02 23.77 -16.22
C MET A 291 8.68 23.36 -15.60
N GLY A 292 7.74 24.29 -15.52
CA GLY A 292 6.37 24.04 -15.05
C GLY A 292 6.05 24.87 -13.82
N SER A 293 4.78 24.94 -13.45
CA SER A 293 4.36 25.43 -12.14
C SER A 293 4.26 24.26 -11.19
N ASN A 294 5.21 24.15 -10.26
CA ASN A 294 5.39 22.96 -9.45
C ASN A 294 5.07 23.22 -7.98
N LEU A 295 4.51 22.22 -7.32
CA LEU A 295 4.38 22.18 -5.86
C LEU A 295 5.26 21.04 -5.36
N LEU A 296 6.39 21.35 -4.74
CA LEU A 296 7.32 20.37 -4.19
C LEU A 296 7.33 20.52 -2.67
N VAL A 297 6.76 19.55 -1.99
CA VAL A 297 6.60 19.56 -0.54
C VAL A 297 7.28 18.33 0.02
N ASP A 298 7.87 18.46 1.19
CA ASP A 298 8.11 17.35 2.07
C ASP A 298 7.15 17.47 3.26
N SER A 299 6.34 16.44 3.41
CA SER A 299 5.44 16.27 4.53
C SER A 299 6.07 15.56 5.71
N GLY A 300 7.29 15.02 5.57
CA GLY A 300 7.91 14.11 6.53
C GLY A 300 7.03 12.88 6.78
N GLY A 301 6.41 12.38 5.72
CA GLY A 301 5.54 11.21 5.73
C GLY A 301 4.34 11.34 6.66
N LEU A 302 3.92 12.56 6.98
CA LEU A 302 2.64 12.79 7.67
C LEU A 302 1.47 12.19 6.88
N TYR A 303 1.61 11.96 5.57
CA TYR A 303 0.60 11.31 4.73
C TYR A 303 0.75 9.78 4.59
N GLN A 304 1.57 9.12 5.41
CA GLN A 304 1.94 7.73 5.20
C GLN A 304 1.13 6.64 5.91
N PHE A 305 1.25 5.46 5.29
CA PHE A 305 0.55 4.20 5.48
C PHE A 305 1.11 3.30 6.59
N ASP A 306 2.13 3.76 7.30
CA ASP A 306 2.61 3.24 8.58
C ASP A 306 3.18 4.42 9.39
N ALA A 307 3.20 4.32 10.73
CA ALA A 307 4.02 5.25 11.50
C ALA A 307 5.49 4.90 11.19
N PRO A 308 6.27 5.78 10.53
CA PRO A 308 7.60 5.41 10.07
C PRO A 308 8.48 4.94 11.23
N GLU A 309 9.42 4.03 10.95
CA GLU A 309 10.50 3.71 11.90
C GLU A 309 11.30 4.98 12.26
N ASN A 310 11.26 5.99 11.38
CA ASN A 310 11.87 7.29 11.55
C ASN A 310 10.85 8.42 11.34
N THR A 311 10.13 8.84 12.40
CA THR A 311 9.29 10.06 12.39
C THR A 311 10.11 11.35 12.34
N ASP A 312 11.33 11.29 11.81
CA ASP A 312 12.24 12.43 11.79
C ASP A 312 11.90 13.32 10.61
N LEU A 313 10.86 14.14 10.80
CA LEU A 313 10.48 15.25 9.92
C LEU A 313 11.61 16.26 9.69
N SER A 314 12.84 16.05 10.23
CA SER A 314 13.99 16.95 10.15
C SER A 314 15.13 16.45 9.25
N VAL A 315 14.85 15.46 8.39
CA VAL A 315 15.80 15.04 7.35
C VAL A 315 15.95 16.17 6.32
N ASP A 316 17.18 16.44 5.88
CA ASP A 316 17.43 17.56 4.96
C ASP A 316 17.15 17.18 3.50
N ASP A 317 16.26 17.90 2.83
CA ASP A 317 15.88 17.64 1.43
C ASP A 317 16.56 18.53 0.40
N PHE A 318 16.43 18.16 -0.88
CA PHE A 318 16.83 18.98 -2.02
C PHE A 318 15.69 19.13 -3.03
N PHE A 319 15.10 20.33 -3.11
CA PHE A 319 14.09 20.64 -4.13
C PHE A 319 14.54 21.77 -5.06
N MET A 320 14.36 21.54 -6.36
CA MET A 320 14.60 22.52 -7.41
C MET A 320 13.36 22.67 -8.30
N GLY A 321 12.67 23.80 -8.18
CA GLY A 321 11.42 24.10 -8.92
C GLY A 321 11.62 24.40 -10.42
N GLY A 322 12.85 24.73 -10.82
CA GLY A 322 13.16 24.97 -12.24
C GLY A 322 12.67 26.34 -12.69
N PHE A 323 11.94 26.41 -13.81
CA PHE A 323 11.31 27.63 -14.31
C PHE A 323 9.79 27.55 -14.23
N GLY A 324 9.14 28.60 -13.75
CA GLY A 324 7.68 28.70 -13.71
C GLY A 324 7.24 29.26 -12.38
N ASP A 325 5.95 29.16 -12.05
CA ASP A 325 5.48 29.59 -10.73
C ASP A 325 5.55 28.39 -9.78
N ASP A 326 6.57 28.33 -8.92
CA ASP A 326 6.83 27.19 -8.04
C ASP A 326 6.52 27.48 -6.56
N GLU A 327 6.09 26.46 -5.82
CA GLU A 327 5.96 26.47 -4.36
C GLU A 327 6.80 25.31 -3.79
N LEU A 328 7.80 25.64 -2.97
CA LEU A 328 8.72 24.66 -2.40
C LEU A 328 8.69 24.71 -0.87
N SER A 329 8.55 23.56 -0.22
CA SER A 329 8.62 23.43 1.23
C SER A 329 9.32 22.11 1.58
N GLY A 330 10.55 22.15 2.10
CA GLY A 330 11.28 20.94 2.53
C GLY A 330 10.94 20.48 3.95
N GLY A 331 9.75 20.76 4.47
CA GLY A 331 9.37 20.33 5.81
C GLY A 331 10.19 20.96 6.94
N LEU A 332 10.56 20.16 7.95
CA LEU A 332 11.58 20.57 8.93
C LEU A 332 12.95 20.05 8.46
N GLY A 333 14.03 20.57 9.02
CA GLY A 333 15.38 20.16 8.62
C GLY A 333 16.20 21.34 8.11
N ASN A 334 17.32 21.06 7.45
CA ASN A 334 18.19 22.07 6.81
C ASN A 334 18.18 21.90 5.30
N ASP A 335 17.04 22.21 4.69
CA ASP A 335 16.77 21.89 3.30
C ASP A 335 17.48 22.84 2.33
N ILE A 336 17.66 22.36 1.11
CA ILE A 336 18.18 23.13 0.00
C ILE A 336 17.06 23.31 -1.03
N LEU A 337 16.44 24.49 -1.00
CA LEU A 337 15.38 24.87 -1.92
C LEU A 337 15.90 25.87 -2.97
N LEU A 338 15.80 25.49 -4.25
CA LEU A 338 16.26 26.28 -5.40
C LEU A 338 15.08 26.66 -6.31
N ARG A 339 14.89 27.97 -6.48
CA ARG A 339 13.81 28.56 -7.30
C ARG A 339 14.36 29.55 -8.32
N ASP A 340 13.58 29.89 -9.35
CA ASP A 340 14.00 30.91 -10.29
C ASP A 340 13.87 32.32 -9.73
N ARG A 341 14.46 33.30 -10.44
CA ARG A 341 14.41 34.69 -10.00
C ARG A 341 13.32 35.40 -10.78
N PRO A 342 12.40 36.11 -10.12
CA PRO A 342 11.42 36.92 -10.83
C PRO A 342 12.10 38.07 -11.59
N SER A 343 12.44 37.86 -12.88
CA SER A 343 12.66 38.89 -13.92
C SER A 343 13.13 38.35 -15.30
N GLN A 344 12.46 38.84 -16.34
CA GLN A 344 12.73 39.03 -17.78
C GLN A 344 13.48 37.99 -18.66
N PHE A 345 14.20 37.02 -18.11
CA PHE A 345 14.62 35.84 -18.88
C PHE A 345 14.06 34.54 -18.31
N LEU A 346 13.63 34.56 -17.04
CA LEU A 346 12.96 33.50 -16.31
C LEU A 346 11.64 34.10 -15.81
N SER A 347 10.53 33.41 -16.01
CA SER A 347 9.18 33.85 -15.64
C SER A 347 8.64 32.92 -14.57
N GLY A 348 8.33 33.48 -13.41
CA GLY A 348 7.93 32.73 -12.22
C GLY A 348 7.69 33.65 -11.02
N SER A 349 6.71 33.32 -10.18
CA SER A 349 6.40 33.96 -8.90
C SER A 349 6.51 32.92 -7.78
N ASP A 350 7.74 32.55 -7.44
CA ASP A 350 8.01 31.41 -6.58
C ASP A 350 7.88 31.70 -5.07
N PHE A 351 7.45 30.70 -4.31
CA PHE A 351 7.28 30.70 -2.86
C PHE A 351 8.19 29.67 -2.16
N LEU A 352 8.65 30.06 -0.97
CA LEU A 352 9.37 29.24 0.01
C LEU A 352 8.69 29.46 1.37
#